data_AF-A1DRI2-F1
#
_entry.id   AF-A1DRI2-F1
#
_cell.length_a   1.000
_cell.length_b   1.000
_cell.length_c   1.000
_cell.angle_alpha   90.00
_cell.angle_beta   90.00
_cell.angle_gamma   90.00
#
_symmetry.space_group_name_H-M   'P 1'
#
loop_
_entity.id
_entity.type
_entity.pdbx_description
1 polymer ?
#
loop_
_entity_poly.entity_id
_entity_poly.type
_entity_poly.pdbx_seq_one_letter_code
_entity_poly.pdbx_strand_id
1 'polypeptide(L)'
;SPVWDTVLTMLSVQDCDADENSENAPAIEKAIEWLLANEVRTGGDWQEKVKGVEPGGWAFEYKNASYPDTDDTAVAMMALAPYRTEEKWKKKGLPEALKRAAEWNIAMQCSNGGWGAFDKDNDKTILCKIPFCDFGEALDPPSVDVTAHVLEGLAALDYPPEHPAIQRAVQFIKDEQEPDGSWWGRWGVNFIYGTAAALPALKAVGEDMRAPYIDRAAKWIVDHQNEDGGWGE
;
A
#
# COMPACT_ATOMS: atom_id res chain seq x y z
N SER A 1 2.26 12.00 9.40
CA SER A 1 2.50 11.47 8.06
C SER A 1 3.87 11.80 7.46
N PRO A 2 4.99 12.06 8.19
CA PRO A 2 6.25 12.42 7.51
C PRO A 2 6.74 11.37 6.49
N VAL A 3 6.60 10.07 6.76
CA VAL A 3 6.96 9.04 5.78
C VAL A 3 5.96 9.06 4.64
N TRP A 4 4.68 8.88 4.93
CA TRP A 4 3.58 8.93 3.98
C TRP A 4 3.64 10.12 3.00
N ASP A 5 3.77 11.33 3.54
CA ASP A 5 3.84 12.57 2.75
C ASP A 5 5.09 12.59 1.87
N THR A 6 6.22 12.05 2.36
CA THR A 6 7.46 11.97 1.59
C THR A 6 7.31 11.02 0.41
N VAL A 7 6.79 9.81 0.63
CA VAL A 7 6.66 8.80 -0.43
C VAL A 7 5.62 9.20 -1.48
N LEU A 8 4.48 9.78 -1.08
CA LEU A 8 3.49 10.31 -2.02
C LEU A 8 4.01 11.50 -2.82
N THR A 9 4.80 12.39 -2.19
CA THR A 9 5.45 13.50 -2.89
C THR A 9 6.46 12.98 -3.91
N MET A 10 7.26 11.96 -3.55
CA MET A 10 8.20 11.34 -4.48
C MET A 10 7.49 10.74 -5.70
N LEU A 11 6.41 9.97 -5.49
CA LEU A 11 5.61 9.42 -6.58
C LEU A 11 5.04 10.53 -7.47
N SER A 12 4.54 11.61 -6.88
CA SER A 12 3.99 12.74 -7.65
C SER A 12 5.06 13.42 -8.52
N VAL A 13 6.29 13.55 -8.01
CA VAL A 13 7.42 14.11 -8.77
C VAL A 13 7.85 13.16 -9.90
N GLN A 14 7.84 11.85 -9.66
CA GLN A 14 8.14 10.82 -10.65
C GLN A 14 7.11 10.78 -11.77
N ASP A 15 5.80 10.83 -11.44
CA ASP A 15 4.71 10.86 -12.42
C ASP A 15 4.75 12.11 -13.32
N CYS A 16 5.43 13.17 -12.88
CA CYS A 16 5.66 14.38 -13.67
C CYS A 16 6.97 14.35 -14.48
N ASP A 17 7.70 13.23 -14.52
CA ASP A 17 9.05 13.11 -15.09
C ASP A 17 10.01 14.19 -14.56
N ALA A 18 9.85 14.56 -13.28
CA ALA A 18 10.51 15.71 -12.67
C ALA A 18 11.50 15.32 -11.56
N ASP A 19 11.96 14.07 -11.52
CA ASP A 19 12.89 13.55 -10.51
C ASP A 19 14.36 13.56 -10.98
N GLU A 20 14.66 12.98 -12.14
CA GLU A 20 16.01 12.97 -12.73
C GLU A 20 16.24 14.21 -13.62
N ASN A 21 17.48 14.73 -13.60
CA ASN A 21 17.89 15.89 -14.41
C ASN A 21 17.02 17.15 -14.24
N SER A 22 16.31 17.25 -13.12
CA SER A 22 15.46 18.37 -12.75
C SER A 22 16.05 19.17 -11.59
N GLU A 23 15.43 20.30 -11.25
CA GLU A 23 15.74 21.05 -10.03
C GLU A 23 15.38 20.29 -8.73
N ASN A 24 14.54 19.26 -8.82
CA ASN A 24 14.11 18.46 -7.68
C ASN A 24 15.08 17.31 -7.36
N ALA A 25 15.99 16.94 -8.27
CA ALA A 25 16.91 15.82 -8.07
C ALA A 25 17.63 15.84 -6.70
N PRO A 26 18.16 16.98 -6.20
CA PRO A 26 18.77 17.02 -4.87
C PRO A 26 17.80 16.76 -3.70
N ALA A 27 16.51 17.08 -3.88
CA ALA A 27 15.48 16.79 -2.87
C ALA A 27 15.11 15.30 -2.88
N ILE A 28 15.00 14.69 -4.06
CA ILE A 28 14.76 13.26 -4.23
C ILE A 28 15.91 12.44 -3.62
N GLU A 29 17.17 12.81 -3.87
CA GLU A 29 18.31 12.11 -3.27
C GLU A 29 18.26 12.16 -1.73
N LYS A 30 17.92 13.31 -1.16
CA LYS A 30 17.75 13.45 0.30
C LYS A 30 16.59 12.60 0.82
N ALA A 31 15.49 12.52 0.08
CA ALA A 31 14.34 11.70 0.46
C ALA A 31 14.71 10.21 0.46
N ILE A 32 15.44 9.71 -0.55
CA ILE A 32 15.92 8.33 -0.59
C ILE A 32 16.85 8.02 0.60
N GLU A 33 17.81 8.91 0.89
CA GLU A 33 18.71 8.76 2.05
C GLU A 33 17.93 8.72 3.36
N TRP A 34 16.95 9.61 3.51
CA TRP A 34 16.13 9.69 4.70
C TRP A 34 15.26 8.44 4.86
N LEU A 35 14.61 7.96 3.80
CA LEU A 35 13.82 6.73 3.85
C LEU A 35 14.68 5.52 4.22
N LEU A 36 15.87 5.36 3.62
CA LEU A 36 16.80 4.28 4.00
C LEU A 36 17.21 4.36 5.48
N ALA A 37 17.39 5.56 6.01
CA ALA A 37 17.72 5.75 7.43
C ALA A 37 16.54 5.45 8.39
N ASN A 38 15.30 5.48 7.88
CA ASN A 38 14.08 5.23 8.65
C ASN A 38 13.50 3.81 8.43
N GLU A 39 14.19 2.93 7.68
CA GLU A 39 13.81 1.52 7.61
C GLU A 39 13.76 0.90 9.02
N VAL A 40 12.62 0.30 9.36
CA VAL A 40 12.41 -0.35 10.66
C VAL A 40 13.14 -1.69 10.71
N ARG A 41 14.10 -1.81 11.65
CA ARG A 41 14.95 -3.02 11.81
C ARG A 41 14.85 -3.70 13.17
N THR A 42 14.08 -3.15 14.11
CA THR A 42 14.09 -3.54 15.53
C THR A 42 12.95 -4.47 15.96
N GLY A 43 12.05 -4.85 15.04
CA GLY A 43 10.88 -5.67 15.35
C GLY A 43 9.72 -4.87 15.94
N GLY A 44 8.58 -5.52 16.18
CA GLY A 44 7.33 -4.88 16.63
C GLY A 44 6.26 -5.88 17.04
N ASP A 45 5.10 -5.37 17.49
CA ASP A 45 4.00 -6.18 18.02
C ASP A 45 3.43 -7.16 16.98
N TRP A 46 3.52 -6.82 15.69
CA TRP A 46 3.17 -7.69 14.56
C TRP A 46 3.85 -9.08 14.64
N GLN A 47 5.02 -9.14 15.30
CA GLN A 47 5.73 -10.40 15.48
C GLN A 47 4.97 -11.39 16.35
N GLU A 48 3.95 -10.99 17.11
CA GLU A 48 3.10 -11.91 17.86
C GLU A 48 2.41 -12.93 16.96
N LYS A 49 1.99 -12.52 15.75
CA LYS A 49 1.36 -13.40 14.76
C LYS A 49 2.31 -13.85 13.66
N VAL A 50 3.33 -13.06 13.34
CA VAL A 50 4.28 -13.34 12.25
C VAL A 50 5.68 -13.58 12.81
N LYS A 51 6.06 -14.86 12.96
CA LYS A 51 7.34 -15.26 13.55
C LYS A 51 8.38 -15.58 12.47
N GLY A 52 9.66 -15.33 12.76
CA GLY A 52 10.78 -15.76 11.92
C GLY A 52 11.00 -14.94 10.64
N VAL A 53 10.38 -13.77 10.55
CA VAL A 53 10.53 -12.82 9.43
C VAL A 53 11.45 -11.68 9.89
N GLU A 54 12.40 -11.30 9.05
CA GLU A 54 13.26 -10.15 9.34
C GLU A 54 12.42 -8.87 9.32
N PRO A 55 12.56 -7.97 10.30
CA PRO A 55 11.92 -6.66 10.23
C PRO A 55 12.38 -5.88 9.00
N GLY A 56 11.42 -5.42 8.23
CA GLY A 56 11.60 -4.52 7.10
C GLY A 56 10.29 -3.77 6.89
N GLY A 57 10.36 -2.47 6.64
CA GLY A 57 9.17 -1.64 6.51
C GLY A 57 9.40 -0.23 7.03
N TRP A 58 8.35 0.57 6.91
CA TRP A 58 8.32 1.95 7.36
C TRP A 58 7.07 2.17 8.21
N ALA A 59 7.13 3.18 9.06
CA ALA A 59 5.99 3.63 9.86
C ALA A 59 5.56 5.02 9.38
N PHE A 60 4.29 5.34 9.57
CA PHE A 60 3.72 6.66 9.27
C PHE A 60 4.49 7.85 9.87
N GLU A 61 5.02 7.74 11.11
CA GLU A 61 5.71 8.82 11.84
C GLU A 61 7.24 8.73 11.85
N TYR A 62 7.88 9.82 12.28
CA TYR A 62 9.34 9.92 12.40
C TYR A 62 9.99 8.84 13.27
N LYS A 63 9.31 8.38 14.32
CA LYS A 63 9.89 7.53 15.37
C LYS A 63 8.85 6.57 15.92
N ASN A 64 8.47 5.60 15.11
CA ASN A 64 7.49 4.59 15.49
C ASN A 64 7.91 3.17 15.10
N ALA A 65 9.18 2.85 15.33
CA ALA A 65 9.78 1.59 14.88
C ALA A 65 9.14 0.31 15.46
N SER A 66 8.26 0.41 16.45
CA SER A 66 7.50 -0.73 16.98
C SER A 66 6.22 -1.03 16.21
N TYR A 67 5.73 -0.07 15.40
CA TYR A 67 4.48 -0.17 14.64
C TYR A 67 4.71 0.28 13.18
N PRO A 68 5.58 -0.41 12.42
CA PRO A 68 5.57 -0.26 10.96
C PRO A 68 4.21 -0.72 10.43
N ASP A 69 3.78 -0.12 9.32
CA ASP A 69 2.52 -0.44 8.69
C ASP A 69 2.72 -0.89 7.24
N THR A 70 1.80 -1.72 6.77
CA THR A 70 1.87 -2.40 5.46
C THR A 70 1.70 -1.42 4.31
N ASP A 71 1.01 -0.31 4.55
CA ASP A 71 0.65 0.70 3.56
C ASP A 71 1.80 1.68 3.28
N ASP A 72 2.33 2.36 4.30
CA ASP A 72 3.55 3.17 4.19
C ASP A 72 4.71 2.34 3.62
N THR A 73 4.81 1.07 4.03
CA THR A 73 5.81 0.15 3.49
C THR A 73 5.59 -0.13 2.01
N ALA A 74 4.34 -0.32 1.58
CA ALA A 74 4.01 -0.53 0.17
C ALA A 74 4.32 0.68 -0.70
N VAL A 75 3.91 1.87 -0.28
CA VAL A 75 4.16 3.10 -1.02
C VAL A 75 5.65 3.48 -1.00
N ALA A 76 6.38 3.17 0.08
CA ALA A 76 7.84 3.28 0.09
C ALA A 76 8.51 2.33 -0.93
N MET A 77 8.02 1.08 -1.08
CA MET A 77 8.50 0.18 -2.13
C MET A 77 8.29 0.79 -3.52
N MET A 78 7.10 1.33 -3.80
CA MET A 78 6.78 1.98 -5.08
C MET A 78 7.73 3.15 -5.35
N ALA A 79 7.83 4.10 -4.40
CA ALA A 79 8.60 5.33 -4.55
C ALA A 79 10.11 5.09 -4.71
N LEU A 80 10.63 4.03 -4.09
CA LEU A 80 12.06 3.70 -4.10
C LEU A 80 12.46 2.72 -5.22
N ALA A 81 11.49 1.97 -5.78
CA ALA A 81 11.76 0.96 -6.79
C ALA A 81 12.55 1.49 -8.00
N PRO A 82 12.24 2.64 -8.62
CA PRO A 82 12.95 3.12 -9.81
C PRO A 82 14.47 3.25 -9.60
N TYR A 83 14.89 3.61 -8.38
CA TYR A 83 16.28 3.88 -8.03
C TYR A 83 17.08 2.62 -7.67
N ARG A 84 16.44 1.44 -7.59
CA ARG A 84 17.03 0.19 -7.08
C ARG A 84 18.24 -0.31 -7.88
N THR A 85 18.31 0.01 -9.17
CA THR A 85 19.41 -0.44 -10.05
C THR A 85 20.58 0.55 -10.12
N GLU A 86 20.41 1.76 -9.59
CA GLU A 86 21.47 2.76 -9.62
C GLU A 86 22.63 2.40 -8.69
N GLU A 87 23.86 2.49 -9.19
CA GLU A 87 25.04 2.05 -8.46
C GLU A 87 25.28 2.85 -7.16
N LYS A 88 24.85 4.11 -7.09
CA LYS A 88 24.94 4.91 -5.85
C LYS A 88 24.07 4.34 -4.73
N TRP A 89 22.87 3.86 -5.04
CA TRP A 89 21.90 3.37 -4.06
C TRP A 89 22.10 1.89 -3.73
N LYS A 90 22.55 1.09 -4.71
CA LYS A 90 23.01 -0.28 -4.47
C LYS A 90 24.08 -0.33 -3.38
N LYS A 91 25.08 0.56 -3.44
CA LYS A 91 26.13 0.66 -2.41
C LYS A 91 25.61 1.05 -1.03
N LYS A 92 24.43 1.67 -0.94
CA LYS A 92 23.76 2.03 0.32
C LYS A 92 22.77 0.97 0.81
N GLY A 93 22.63 -0.15 0.11
CA GLY A 93 21.78 -1.27 0.52
C GLY A 93 20.30 -1.13 0.15
N LEU A 94 19.97 -0.28 -0.83
CA LEU A 94 18.59 -0.07 -1.26
C LEU A 94 17.90 -1.36 -1.76
N PRO A 95 18.52 -2.18 -2.64
CA PRO A 95 17.90 -3.44 -3.09
C PRO A 95 17.58 -4.37 -1.93
N GLU A 96 18.46 -4.45 -0.93
CA GLU A 96 18.27 -5.31 0.23
C GLU A 96 17.15 -4.79 1.14
N ALA A 97 16.99 -3.46 1.27
CA ALA A 97 15.86 -2.86 1.99
C ALA A 97 14.52 -3.15 1.30
N LEU A 98 14.44 -2.95 -0.01
CA LEU A 98 13.25 -3.28 -0.80
C LEU A 98 12.90 -4.77 -0.72
N LYS A 99 13.91 -5.64 -0.77
CA LYS A 99 13.71 -7.07 -0.60
C LYS A 99 13.10 -7.41 0.77
N ARG A 100 13.67 -6.88 1.86
CA ARG A 100 13.14 -7.10 3.22
C ARG A 100 11.72 -6.57 3.36
N ALA A 101 11.44 -5.38 2.84
CA ALA A 101 10.10 -4.78 2.86
C ALA A 101 9.07 -5.65 2.14
N ALA A 102 9.42 -6.19 0.96
CA ALA A 102 8.54 -7.10 0.22
C ALA A 102 8.31 -8.42 0.98
N GLU A 103 9.37 -9.03 1.53
CA GLU A 103 9.26 -10.25 2.32
C GLU A 103 8.42 -10.04 3.59
N TRP A 104 8.56 -8.89 4.24
CA TRP A 104 7.76 -8.50 5.39
C TRP A 104 6.29 -8.32 5.01
N ASN A 105 5.98 -7.51 3.99
CA ASN A 105 4.60 -7.32 3.51
C ASN A 105 3.97 -8.67 3.10
N ILE A 106 4.65 -9.53 2.36
CA ILE A 106 4.12 -10.86 1.99
C ILE A 106 3.79 -11.70 3.23
N ALA A 107 4.61 -11.65 4.27
CA ALA A 107 4.35 -12.40 5.50
C ALA A 107 3.17 -11.84 6.32
N MET A 108 2.96 -10.52 6.25
CA MET A 108 1.85 -9.82 6.90
C MET A 108 0.48 -10.09 6.25
N GLN A 109 0.42 -10.73 5.08
CA GLN A 109 -0.84 -11.02 4.38
C GLN A 109 -1.78 -11.85 5.26
N CYS A 110 -3.03 -11.40 5.35
CA CYS A 110 -4.09 -12.05 6.11
C CYS A 110 -4.61 -13.31 5.41
N SER A 111 -5.29 -14.14 6.16
CA SER A 111 -5.81 -15.44 5.72
C SER A 111 -6.86 -15.33 4.60
N ASN A 112 -7.57 -14.20 4.51
CA ASN A 112 -8.52 -13.90 3.43
C ASN A 112 -7.87 -13.33 2.15
N GLY A 113 -6.56 -13.09 2.16
CA GLY A 113 -5.82 -12.56 1.01
C GLY A 113 -5.57 -11.06 1.01
N GLY A 114 -6.24 -10.28 1.87
CA GLY A 114 -5.97 -8.86 2.03
C GLY A 114 -4.90 -8.53 3.08
N TRP A 115 -4.69 -7.24 3.31
CA TRP A 115 -3.81 -6.70 4.36
C TRP A 115 -4.56 -5.72 5.25
N GLY A 116 -4.38 -5.88 6.57
CA GLY A 116 -4.63 -4.80 7.54
C GLY A 116 -3.44 -3.86 7.58
N ALA A 117 -3.57 -2.73 8.26
CA ALA A 117 -2.54 -1.71 8.34
C ALA A 117 -1.33 -2.16 9.16
N PHE A 118 -1.52 -2.77 10.33
CA PHE A 118 -0.44 -3.07 11.28
C PHE A 118 -0.31 -4.55 11.61
N ASP A 119 -1.41 -5.29 11.60
CA ASP A 119 -1.44 -6.68 12.07
C ASP A 119 -2.09 -7.63 11.07
N LYS A 120 -1.53 -8.84 11.01
CA LYS A 120 -2.15 -9.97 10.34
C LYS A 120 -3.39 -10.46 11.11
N ASP A 121 -4.49 -10.81 10.44
CA ASP A 121 -5.68 -11.45 11.01
C ASP A 121 -6.17 -10.79 12.33
N ASN A 122 -6.25 -9.47 12.35
CA ASN A 122 -6.81 -8.68 13.47
C ASN A 122 -8.29 -8.39 13.21
N ASP A 123 -9.10 -9.45 13.19
CA ASP A 123 -10.47 -9.44 12.65
C ASP A 123 -11.53 -10.09 13.57
N LYS A 124 -11.19 -10.27 14.86
CA LYS A 124 -12.07 -10.93 15.85
C LYS A 124 -13.22 -10.01 16.31
N THR A 125 -14.23 -9.86 15.46
CA THR A 125 -15.39 -8.95 15.65
C THR A 125 -16.17 -9.12 16.96
N ILE A 126 -16.08 -10.28 17.62
CA ILE A 126 -16.66 -10.49 18.95
C ILE A 126 -16.09 -9.52 20.00
N LEU A 127 -14.83 -9.09 19.84
CA LEU A 127 -14.19 -8.13 20.74
C LEU A 127 -14.85 -6.75 20.67
N CYS A 128 -15.43 -6.39 19.53
CA CYS A 128 -16.16 -5.12 19.36
C CYS A 128 -17.55 -5.11 20.04
N LYS A 129 -17.95 -6.19 20.73
CA LYS A 129 -19.26 -6.27 21.42
C LYS A 129 -19.19 -5.88 22.89
N ILE A 130 -18.02 -5.55 23.42
CA ILE A 130 -17.86 -5.09 24.80
C ILE A 130 -18.21 -3.60 24.94
N PRO A 131 -18.69 -3.13 26.11
CA PRO A 131 -19.07 -1.73 26.29
C PRO A 131 -17.96 -0.70 26.07
N PHE A 132 -16.69 -1.13 26.11
CA PHE A 132 -15.53 -0.27 25.88
C PHE A 132 -15.35 0.14 24.40
N CYS A 133 -15.87 -0.66 23.46
CA CYS A 133 -15.76 -0.42 22.02
C CYS A 133 -16.99 0.35 21.51
N ASP A 134 -17.29 1.50 22.10
CA ASP A 134 -18.45 2.33 21.75
C ASP A 134 -18.13 3.46 20.75
N PHE A 135 -16.86 3.61 20.36
CA PHE A 135 -16.40 4.59 19.39
C PHE A 135 -15.25 4.03 18.52
N GLY A 136 -15.35 4.27 17.20
CA GLY A 136 -14.32 3.93 16.22
C GLY A 136 -14.17 2.42 15.97
N GLU A 137 -13.11 2.08 15.22
CA GLU A 137 -12.72 0.70 14.96
C GLU A 137 -11.70 0.23 15.99
N ALA A 138 -11.98 -0.89 16.65
CA ALA A 138 -11.10 -1.49 17.66
C ALA A 138 -10.20 -2.61 17.09
N LEU A 139 -10.35 -2.90 15.81
CA LEU A 139 -9.69 -3.98 15.09
C LEU A 139 -9.01 -3.42 13.83
N ASP A 140 -8.13 -4.24 13.27
CA ASP A 140 -7.40 -3.96 12.04
C ASP A 140 -7.67 -5.06 10.99
N PRO A 141 -8.93 -5.20 10.53
CA PRO A 141 -9.24 -6.15 9.48
C PRO A 141 -8.67 -5.66 8.14
N PRO A 142 -8.43 -6.59 7.19
CA PRO A 142 -8.00 -6.22 5.86
C PRO A 142 -8.93 -5.23 5.15
N SER A 143 -8.34 -4.32 4.38
CA SER A 143 -9.09 -3.35 3.55
C SER A 143 -8.56 -3.28 2.13
N VAL A 144 -9.41 -2.82 1.19
CA VAL A 144 -9.11 -2.79 -0.24
C VAL A 144 -8.01 -1.78 -0.57
N ASP A 145 -8.04 -0.60 0.05
CA ASP A 145 -7.04 0.45 -0.16
C ASP A 145 -5.63 -0.01 0.21
N VAL A 146 -5.43 -0.53 1.42
CA VAL A 146 -4.14 -1.09 1.88
C VAL A 146 -3.71 -2.26 0.99
N THR A 147 -4.63 -3.17 0.66
CA THR A 147 -4.33 -4.31 -0.22
C THR A 147 -3.91 -3.87 -1.62
N ALA A 148 -4.54 -2.83 -2.15
CA ALA A 148 -4.24 -2.26 -3.45
C ALA A 148 -2.82 -1.65 -3.49
N HIS A 149 -2.45 -0.84 -2.50
CA HIS A 149 -1.09 -0.30 -2.43
C HIS A 149 -0.05 -1.40 -2.28
N VAL A 150 -0.29 -2.45 -1.48
CA VAL A 150 0.62 -3.61 -1.38
C VAL A 150 0.79 -4.30 -2.73
N LEU A 151 -0.28 -4.46 -3.51
CA LEU A 151 -0.19 -5.00 -4.87
C LEU A 151 0.69 -4.14 -5.78
N GLU A 152 0.51 -2.82 -5.76
CA GLU A 152 1.34 -1.89 -6.54
C GLU A 152 2.81 -1.94 -6.12
N GLY A 153 3.09 -1.97 -4.82
CA GLY A 153 4.45 -2.10 -4.29
C GLY A 153 5.13 -3.40 -4.72
N LEU A 154 4.41 -4.53 -4.71
CA LEU A 154 4.94 -5.79 -5.22
C LEU A 154 5.16 -5.75 -6.74
N ALA A 155 4.24 -5.17 -7.50
CA ALA A 155 4.37 -5.00 -8.94
C ALA A 155 5.58 -4.11 -9.30
N ALA A 156 5.80 -3.02 -8.57
CA ALA A 156 6.95 -2.11 -8.77
C ALA A 156 8.31 -2.80 -8.55
N LEU A 157 8.33 -3.88 -7.75
CA LEU A 157 9.49 -4.72 -7.50
C LEU A 157 9.56 -5.96 -8.42
N ASP A 158 8.79 -5.96 -9.51
CA ASP A 158 8.74 -7.01 -10.53
C ASP A 158 8.29 -8.39 -10.00
N TYR A 159 7.50 -8.46 -8.92
CA TYR A 159 6.90 -9.72 -8.51
C TYR A 159 5.92 -10.21 -9.58
N PRO A 160 5.97 -11.49 -9.96
CA PRO A 160 5.14 -12.00 -11.06
C PRO A 160 3.66 -12.02 -10.65
N PRO A 161 2.73 -11.68 -11.57
CA PRO A 161 1.29 -11.76 -11.30
C PRO A 161 0.81 -13.10 -10.75
N GLU A 162 1.46 -14.20 -11.14
CA GLU A 162 1.15 -15.56 -10.70
C GLU A 162 1.61 -15.85 -9.26
N HIS A 163 2.32 -14.91 -8.61
CA HIS A 163 2.74 -15.07 -7.23
C HIS A 163 1.51 -15.32 -6.33
N PRO A 164 1.51 -16.35 -5.46
CA PRO A 164 0.33 -16.71 -4.68
C PRO A 164 -0.24 -15.58 -3.83
N ALA A 165 0.62 -14.68 -3.31
CA ALA A 165 0.16 -13.53 -2.54
C ALA A 165 -0.65 -12.55 -3.41
N ILE A 166 -0.21 -12.29 -4.65
CA ILE A 166 -0.89 -11.39 -5.60
C ILE A 166 -2.22 -12.00 -6.04
N GLN A 167 -2.25 -13.28 -6.39
CA GLN A 167 -3.48 -13.96 -6.80
C GLN A 167 -4.56 -13.94 -5.70
N ARG A 168 -4.17 -14.16 -4.44
CA ARG A 168 -5.09 -14.05 -3.29
C ARG A 168 -5.56 -12.62 -3.05
N ALA A 169 -4.68 -11.63 -3.23
CA ALA A 169 -5.01 -10.22 -3.08
C ALA A 169 -6.03 -9.75 -4.13
N VAL A 170 -5.82 -10.15 -5.39
CA VAL A 170 -6.75 -9.87 -6.49
C VAL A 170 -8.11 -10.51 -6.21
N GLN A 171 -8.13 -11.75 -5.69
CA GLN A 171 -9.38 -12.39 -5.29
C GLN A 171 -10.06 -11.64 -4.14
N PHE A 172 -9.32 -11.22 -3.11
CA PHE A 172 -9.84 -10.40 -2.02
C PHE A 172 -10.48 -9.09 -2.55
N ILE A 173 -9.79 -8.35 -3.43
CA ILE A 173 -10.34 -7.14 -4.04
C ILE A 173 -11.64 -7.45 -4.82
N LYS A 174 -11.69 -8.56 -5.56
CA LYS A 174 -12.91 -8.97 -6.27
C LYS A 174 -14.07 -9.29 -5.32
N ASP A 175 -13.78 -9.93 -4.19
CA ASP A 175 -14.78 -10.34 -3.21
C ASP A 175 -15.33 -9.15 -2.41
N GLU A 176 -14.52 -8.10 -2.20
CA GLU A 176 -14.89 -6.87 -1.50
C GLU A 176 -15.51 -5.80 -2.41
N GLN A 177 -15.76 -6.09 -3.69
CA GLN A 177 -16.41 -5.12 -4.58
C GLN A 177 -17.89 -4.95 -4.23
N GLU A 178 -18.34 -3.70 -4.12
CA GLU A 178 -19.74 -3.37 -3.88
C GLU A 178 -20.62 -3.74 -5.09
N PRO A 179 -21.94 -3.97 -4.88
CA PRO A 179 -22.85 -4.32 -5.97
C PRO A 179 -22.92 -3.28 -7.10
N ASP A 180 -22.63 -2.00 -6.81
CA ASP A 180 -22.61 -0.91 -7.79
C ASP A 180 -21.28 -0.80 -8.55
N GLY A 181 -20.27 -1.59 -8.17
CA GLY A 181 -18.95 -1.63 -8.77
C GLY A 181 -17.87 -0.85 -8.02
N SER A 182 -18.23 -0.06 -7.01
CA SER A 182 -17.26 0.68 -6.20
C SER A 182 -16.53 -0.20 -5.19
N TRP A 183 -15.50 0.37 -4.57
CA TRP A 183 -14.86 -0.20 -3.39
C TRP A 183 -14.82 0.82 -2.26
N TRP A 184 -15.09 0.34 -1.05
CA TRP A 184 -15.01 1.15 0.15
C TRP A 184 -13.57 1.56 0.49
N GLY A 185 -13.35 2.84 0.78
CA GLY A 185 -12.08 3.38 1.27
C GLY A 185 -12.07 3.41 2.80
N ARG A 186 -11.16 2.64 3.42
CA ARG A 186 -11.05 2.54 4.88
C ARG A 186 -10.32 3.73 5.48
N TRP A 187 -9.30 4.24 4.79
CA TRP A 187 -8.38 5.27 5.28
C TRP A 187 -8.48 6.61 4.54
N GLY A 188 -9.12 6.63 3.37
CA GLY A 188 -9.48 7.84 2.65
C GLY A 188 -10.99 7.92 2.40
N VAL A 189 -11.51 9.13 2.24
CA VAL A 189 -12.95 9.37 2.04
C VAL A 189 -13.29 9.28 0.55
N ASN A 190 -14.17 8.39 0.10
CA ASN A 190 -14.63 7.13 0.66
C ASN A 190 -14.63 6.08 -0.47
N PHE A 191 -15.69 6.02 -1.28
CA PHE A 191 -15.79 5.11 -2.42
C PHE A 191 -14.95 5.58 -3.61
N ILE A 192 -14.81 6.90 -3.80
CA ILE A 192 -13.83 7.44 -4.77
C ILE A 192 -12.43 6.94 -4.41
N TYR A 193 -12.05 7.05 -3.13
CA TYR A 193 -10.71 6.66 -2.68
C TYR A 193 -10.44 5.17 -2.86
N GLY A 194 -11.32 4.29 -2.35
CA GLY A 194 -11.15 2.85 -2.49
C GLY A 194 -11.13 2.39 -3.95
N THR A 195 -12.00 2.95 -4.79
CA THR A 195 -12.04 2.65 -6.22
C THR A 195 -10.81 3.17 -6.98
N ALA A 196 -10.33 4.36 -6.62
CA ALA A 196 -9.13 4.96 -7.21
C ALA A 196 -7.84 4.24 -6.79
N ALA A 197 -7.81 3.56 -5.64
CA ALA A 197 -6.71 2.68 -5.24
C ALA A 197 -6.78 1.32 -5.95
N ALA A 198 -7.97 0.69 -6.02
CA ALA A 198 -8.12 -0.65 -6.59
C ALA A 198 -7.78 -0.72 -8.09
N LEU A 199 -8.21 0.27 -8.89
CA LEU A 199 -8.04 0.22 -10.35
C LEU A 199 -6.57 0.26 -10.81
N PRO A 200 -5.69 1.17 -10.32
CA PRO A 200 -4.27 1.14 -10.63
C PRO A 200 -3.58 -0.14 -10.15
N ALA A 201 -3.91 -0.64 -8.95
CA ALA A 201 -3.36 -1.89 -8.43
C ALA A 201 -3.65 -3.09 -9.33
N LEU A 202 -4.91 -3.25 -9.75
CA LEU A 202 -5.32 -4.33 -10.68
C LEU A 202 -4.58 -4.22 -12.02
N LYS A 203 -4.40 -2.99 -12.53
CA LYS A 203 -3.62 -2.74 -13.75
C LYS A 203 -2.15 -3.10 -13.56
N ALA A 204 -1.55 -2.73 -12.43
CA ALA A 204 -0.13 -2.94 -12.13
C ALA A 204 0.22 -4.44 -12.10
N VAL A 205 -0.69 -5.27 -11.61
CA VAL A 205 -0.53 -6.74 -11.59
C VAL A 205 -1.05 -7.44 -12.85
N GLY A 206 -1.43 -6.68 -13.89
CA GLY A 206 -1.73 -7.22 -15.21
C GLY A 206 -3.13 -7.83 -15.38
N GLU A 207 -4.11 -7.48 -14.54
CA GLU A 207 -5.50 -7.86 -14.80
C GLU A 207 -6.01 -7.26 -16.13
N ASP A 208 -6.93 -7.97 -16.79
CA ASP A 208 -7.59 -7.43 -17.98
C ASP A 208 -8.48 -6.25 -17.59
N MET A 209 -8.05 -5.04 -17.90
CA MET A 209 -8.80 -3.82 -17.59
C MET A 209 -10.13 -3.69 -18.35
N ARG A 210 -10.50 -4.66 -19.19
CA ARG A 210 -11.82 -4.80 -19.80
C ARG A 210 -12.68 -5.88 -19.15
N ALA A 211 -12.21 -6.50 -18.07
CA ALA A 211 -12.98 -7.49 -17.32
C ALA A 211 -14.27 -6.85 -16.77
N PRO A 212 -15.40 -7.58 -16.72
CA PRO A 212 -16.69 -6.99 -16.36
C PRO A 212 -16.74 -6.29 -15.00
N TYR A 213 -15.94 -6.72 -14.02
CA TYR A 213 -15.92 -6.10 -12.68
C TYR A 213 -15.13 -4.77 -12.67
N ILE A 214 -14.09 -4.67 -13.49
CA ILE A 214 -13.34 -3.41 -13.70
C ILE A 214 -14.18 -2.41 -14.50
N ASP A 215 -14.88 -2.89 -15.54
CA ASP A 215 -15.78 -2.04 -16.34
C ASP A 215 -16.90 -1.43 -15.49
N ARG A 216 -17.49 -2.20 -14.56
CA ARG A 216 -18.45 -1.67 -13.58
C ARG A 216 -17.85 -0.56 -12.72
N ALA A 217 -16.64 -0.77 -12.18
CA ALA A 217 -15.98 0.24 -11.35
C ALA A 217 -15.63 1.52 -12.14
N ALA A 218 -15.12 1.37 -13.36
CA ALA A 218 -14.85 2.50 -14.24
C ALA A 218 -16.14 3.27 -14.59
N LYS A 219 -17.22 2.53 -14.88
CA LYS A 219 -18.55 3.13 -15.08
C LYS A 219 -19.03 3.87 -13.83
N TRP A 220 -18.86 3.29 -12.65
CA TRP A 220 -19.23 3.92 -11.38
C TRP A 220 -18.53 5.26 -11.20
N ILE A 221 -17.21 5.35 -11.47
CA ILE A 221 -16.48 6.61 -11.43
C ILE A 221 -17.08 7.63 -12.40
N VAL A 222 -17.32 7.25 -13.65
CA VAL A 222 -17.89 8.16 -14.67
C VAL A 222 -19.29 8.65 -14.29
N ASP A 223 -20.13 7.76 -13.75
CA ASP A 223 -21.50 8.09 -13.35
C ASP A 223 -21.57 9.08 -12.15
N HIS A 224 -20.48 9.20 -11.38
CA HIS A 224 -20.36 10.12 -10.23
C HIS A 224 -19.57 11.40 -10.52
N GLN A 225 -19.29 11.70 -11.79
CA GLN A 225 -18.64 12.96 -12.17
C GLN A 225 -19.59 14.16 -11.96
N ASN A 226 -19.11 15.20 -11.30
CA ASN A 226 -19.81 16.48 -11.14
C ASN A 226 -19.91 17.25 -12.46
N GLU A 227 -20.84 18.20 -12.56
CA GLU A 227 -21.02 19.03 -13.77
C GLU A 227 -19.78 19.86 -14.14
N ASP A 228 -18.92 20.17 -13.16
CA ASP A 228 -17.66 20.90 -13.36
C ASP A 228 -16.51 20.01 -13.85
N GLY A 229 -16.75 18.69 -13.99
CA GLY A 229 -15.78 17.69 -14.41
C GLY A 229 -14.98 17.05 -13.27
N GLY A 230 -15.16 17.49 -12.02
CA GLY A 230 -14.52 16.91 -10.84
C GLY A 230 -15.35 15.84 -10.14
N TRP A 231 -14.92 15.44 -8.94
CA TRP A 231 -15.59 14.50 -8.05
C TRP A 231 -15.52 15.00 -6.60
N GLY A 232 -16.43 14.55 -5.74
CA GLY A 232 -16.39 14.85 -4.30
C GLY A 232 -17.31 13.95 -3.49
N GLU A 233 -16.88 13.63 -2.27
CA GLU A 233 -17.58 12.82 -1.27
C GLU A 233 -17.43 13.43 0.13
#